data_AF-A0A354S617-F1
#
_entry.id   AF-A0A354S617-F1
#
_cell.length_a   1.000
_cell.length_b   1.000
_cell.length_c   1.000
_cell.angle_alpha   90.00
_cell.angle_beta   90.00
_cell.angle_gamma   90.00
#
_symmetry.space_group_name_H-M   'P 1'
#
loop_
_entity.id
_entity.type
_entity.pdbx_description
1 polymer ?
#
loop_
_entity_poly.entity_id
_entity_poly.type
_entity_poly.pdbx_seq_one_letter_code
_entity_poly.pdbx_strand_id
1 'polypeptide(L)'
;MEGLHWVLLFGGVGLCAALGLAYWIAALSVRYRDGLALLPFLVQGLFLLTPIAYPTERFASALGDQSWLLYLNPFVGMADGMRFGWLGLGNWNDYHLISFGVAFGLFVTGTWALKAVERTLIDDL
;
A
#
# COMPACT_ATOMS: atom_id res chain seq x y z
N MET A 1 10.25 -10.64 22.67
CA MET A 1 9.88 -9.23 22.43
C MET A 1 10.63 -8.61 21.24
N GLU A 2 11.51 -9.35 20.55
CA GLU A 2 12.32 -8.84 19.43
C GLU A 2 11.58 -8.75 18.07
N GLY A 3 10.33 -9.20 17.97
CA GLY A 3 9.52 -9.07 16.75
C GLY A 3 8.72 -7.76 16.67
N LEU A 4 8.56 -7.04 17.79
CA LEU A 4 7.65 -5.89 17.87
C LEU A 4 8.12 -4.70 17.04
N HIS A 5 9.43 -4.41 17.01
CA HIS A 5 9.95 -3.30 16.21
C HIS A 5 9.71 -3.50 14.71
N TRP A 6 9.75 -4.75 14.22
CA TRP A 6 9.45 -5.06 12.83
C TRP A 6 7.98 -4.82 12.52
N VAL A 7 7.08 -5.26 13.41
CA VAL A 7 5.63 -4.99 13.27
C VAL A 7 5.36 -3.49 13.24
N LEU A 8 6.00 -2.71 14.12
CA LEU A 8 5.81 -1.26 14.16
C LEU A 8 6.31 -0.57 12.89
N LEU A 9 7.47 -0.99 12.37
CA LEU A 9 8.06 -0.42 11.16
C LEU A 9 7.19 -0.71 9.92
N PHE A 10 6.87 -1.98 9.70
CA PHE A 10 6.05 -2.38 8.55
C PHE A 10 4.60 -1.92 8.66
N GLY A 11 4.04 -1.91 9.88
CA GLY A 11 2.72 -1.35 10.16
C GLY A 11 2.65 0.14 9.90
N GLY A 12 3.68 0.90 10.30
CA GLY A 12 3.79 2.33 10.02
C GLY A 12 3.82 2.64 8.52
N VAL A 13 4.48 1.79 7.74
CA VAL A 13 4.56 1.95 6.29
C VAL A 13 3.23 1.59 5.61
N GLY A 14 2.56 0.54 6.10
CA GLY A 14 1.20 0.22 5.71
C GLY A 14 0.24 1.38 5.96
N LEU A 15 0.39 2.05 7.12
CA LEU A 15 -0.39 3.23 7.46
C LEU A 15 -0.11 4.40 6.50
N CYS A 16 1.15 4.67 6.17
CA CYS A 16 1.51 5.70 5.18
C CYS A 16 0.89 5.41 3.80
N ALA A 17 0.94 4.16 3.34
CA ALA A 17 0.31 3.75 2.08
C ALA A 17 -1.21 3.91 2.10
N ALA A 18 -1.86 3.49 3.20
CA ALA A 18 -3.30 3.62 3.37
C ALA A 18 -3.74 5.10 3.41
N LEU A 19 -2.99 5.96 4.11
CA LEU A 19 -3.23 7.40 4.13
C LEU A 19 -3.02 8.03 2.74
N GLY A 20 -1.96 7.66 2.02
CA GLY A 20 -1.72 8.13 0.66
C GLY A 20 -2.88 7.80 -0.28
N LEU A 21 -3.37 6.56 -0.24
CA LEU A 21 -4.55 6.15 -1.00
C LEU A 21 -5.82 6.88 -0.56
N ALA A 22 -6.03 7.06 0.74
CA ALA A 22 -7.17 7.81 1.26
C ALA A 22 -7.17 9.26 0.77
N TYR A 23 -6.00 9.92 0.71
CA TYR A 23 -5.87 11.26 0.16
C TYR A 23 -6.14 11.33 -1.34
N TRP A 24 -5.67 10.35 -2.11
CA TRP A 24 -6.00 10.23 -3.53
C TRP A 24 -7.50 10.07 -3.75
N ILE A 25 -8.16 9.21 -2.96
CA ILE A 25 -9.61 9.01 -3.03
C ILE A 25 -10.35 10.27 -2.61
N ALA A 26 -9.90 10.95 -1.55
CA ALA A 26 -10.49 12.21 -1.10
C ALA A 26 -10.39 13.29 -2.18
N ALA A 27 -9.23 13.44 -2.82
CA ALA A 27 -9.03 14.35 -3.95
C ALA A 27 -9.96 14.01 -5.13
N LEU A 28 -10.12 12.72 -5.44
CA LEU A 28 -10.99 12.27 -6.52
C LEU A 28 -12.48 12.46 -6.19
N SER A 29 -12.86 12.35 -4.91
CA SER A 29 -14.26 12.46 -4.46
C SER A 29 -14.88 13.84 -4.75
N VAL A 30 -14.06 14.89 -4.70
CA VAL A 30 -14.46 16.26 -5.00
C VAL A 30 -14.76 16.45 -6.49
N ARG A 31 -13.94 15.86 -7.36
CA ARG A 31 -14.03 16.05 -8.82
C ARG A 31 -14.95 15.04 -9.51
N TYR A 32 -15.06 13.82 -8.98
CA TYR A 32 -15.78 12.70 -9.60
C TYR A 32 -16.66 11.98 -8.57
N ARG A 33 -17.78 12.61 -8.22
CA ARG A 33 -18.77 12.10 -7.26
C ARG A 33 -19.27 10.69 -7.59
N ASP A 34 -19.43 10.36 -8.87
CA ASP A 34 -19.94 9.06 -9.34
C ASP A 34 -18.86 7.96 -9.35
N GLY A 35 -17.57 8.31 -9.33
CA GLY A 35 -16.46 7.35 -9.30
C GLY A 35 -16.35 6.61 -7.96
N LEU A 36 -16.89 7.17 -6.89
CA LEU A 36 -16.87 6.57 -5.55
C LEU A 36 -17.66 5.24 -5.50
N ALA A 37 -18.67 5.07 -6.36
CA ALA A 37 -19.43 3.82 -6.45
C ALA A 37 -18.56 2.62 -6.91
N LEU A 38 -17.45 2.88 -7.60
CA LEU A 38 -16.52 1.85 -8.08
C LEU A 38 -15.44 1.49 -7.04
N LEU A 39 -15.28 2.27 -5.97
CA LEU A 39 -14.26 2.02 -4.96
C LEU A 39 -14.34 0.62 -4.32
N PRO A 40 -15.52 0.08 -3.96
CA PRO A 40 -15.59 -1.25 -3.36
C PRO A 40 -15.07 -2.34 -4.31
N PHE A 41 -15.25 -2.17 -5.62
CA PHE A 41 -14.71 -3.08 -6.64
C PHE A 41 -13.20 -2.94 -6.77
N LEU A 42 -12.67 -1.71 -6.76
CA LEU A 42 -11.23 -1.46 -6.83
C LEU A 42 -10.48 -2.01 -5.62
N VAL A 43 -11.02 -1.80 -4.41
CA VAL A 43 -10.43 -2.32 -3.17
C VAL A 43 -10.47 -3.84 -3.15
N GLN A 44 -11.56 -4.47 -3.62
CA GLN A 44 -11.62 -5.92 -3.78
C GLN A 44 -10.61 -6.45 -4.80
N GLY A 45 -10.45 -5.77 -5.93
CA GLY A 45 -9.43 -6.11 -6.93
C GLY A 45 -8.02 -6.00 -6.35
N LEU A 46 -7.74 -4.94 -5.59
CA LEU A 46 -6.46 -4.72 -4.93
C LEU A 46 -6.19 -5.79 -3.87
N PHE A 47 -7.20 -6.18 -3.10
CA PHE A 47 -7.12 -7.28 -2.14
C PHE A 47 -6.78 -8.61 -2.83
N LEU A 48 -7.42 -8.92 -3.96
CA LEU A 48 -7.15 -10.15 -4.72
C LEU A 48 -5.75 -10.17 -5.34
N LEU A 49 -5.26 -9.01 -5.79
CA LEU A 49 -3.90 -8.82 -6.31
C LEU A 49 -2.83 -8.96 -5.24
N THR A 50 -3.18 -8.78 -3.97
CA THR A 50 -2.23 -8.87 -2.86
C THR A 50 -2.17 -10.32 -2.38
N PRO A 51 -0.99 -10.99 -2.37
CA PRO A 51 -0.81 -12.30 -1.76
C PRO A 51 -0.92 -12.25 -0.23
N ILE A 52 -2.09 -11.90 0.29
CA ILE A 52 -2.40 -11.89 1.74
C ILE A 52 -2.58 -13.33 2.22
N ALA A 53 -3.26 -14.16 1.42
CA ALA A 53 -3.61 -15.53 1.80
C ALA A 53 -2.43 -16.52 1.73
N TYR A 54 -1.42 -16.30 0.89
CA TYR A 54 -0.33 -17.25 0.65
C TYR A 54 1.06 -16.68 0.98
N PRO A 55 2.04 -17.51 1.37
CA PRO A 55 3.41 -17.06 1.54
C PRO A 55 3.95 -16.53 0.22
N THR A 56 4.52 -15.32 0.24
CA THR A 56 5.14 -14.67 -0.92
C THR A 56 6.22 -15.56 -1.54
N GLU A 57 6.85 -16.43 -0.76
CA GLU A 57 7.80 -17.47 -1.18
C GLU A 57 7.21 -18.45 -2.21
N ARG A 58 5.95 -18.88 -2.05
CA ARG A 58 5.28 -19.79 -2.99
C ARG A 58 4.95 -19.09 -4.30
N PHE A 59 4.53 -17.83 -4.24
CA PHE A 59 4.27 -17.02 -5.44
C PHE A 59 5.56 -16.59 -6.15
N ALA A 60 6.62 -16.27 -5.41
CA ALA A 60 7.93 -15.97 -5.96
C ALA A 60 8.52 -17.19 -6.69
N SER A 61 8.33 -18.41 -6.15
CA SER A 61 8.70 -19.63 -6.87
C SER A 61 7.89 -19.88 -8.15
N ALA A 62 6.66 -19.37 -8.24
CA ALA A 62 5.81 -19.50 -9.42
C ALA A 62 6.06 -18.41 -10.47
N LEU A 63 6.47 -17.20 -10.05
CA LEU A 63 6.76 -16.06 -10.94
C LEU A 63 8.24 -15.99 -11.39
N GLY A 64 9.15 -16.72 -10.74
CA GLY A 64 10.58 -16.68 -11.07
C GLY A 64 11.17 -15.26 -10.95
N ASP A 65 11.80 -14.78 -12.03
CA ASP A 65 12.44 -13.46 -12.12
C ASP A 65 11.48 -12.26 -11.98
N GLN A 66 10.17 -12.47 -12.07
CA GLN A 66 9.16 -11.40 -11.95
C GLN A 66 8.63 -11.19 -10.53
N SER A 67 9.22 -11.86 -9.53
CA SER A 67 8.82 -11.74 -8.12
C SER A 67 8.83 -10.29 -7.59
N TRP A 68 9.64 -9.41 -8.15
CA TRP A 68 9.69 -7.97 -7.81
C TRP A 68 8.37 -7.23 -8.08
N LEU A 69 7.55 -7.68 -9.05
CA LEU A 69 6.25 -7.07 -9.37
C LEU A 69 5.25 -7.17 -8.21
N LEU A 70 5.39 -8.18 -7.35
CA LEU A 70 4.54 -8.33 -6.17
C LEU A 70 4.83 -7.21 -5.15
N TYR A 71 6.10 -6.81 -5.03
CA TYR A 71 6.55 -5.80 -4.07
C TYR A 71 6.24 -4.35 -4.48
N LEU A 72 5.79 -4.13 -5.72
CA LEU A 72 5.22 -2.84 -6.14
C LEU A 72 3.98 -2.45 -5.33
N ASN A 73 3.24 -3.44 -4.83
CA ASN A 73 2.13 -3.18 -3.94
C ASN A 73 2.65 -3.04 -2.50
N PRO A 74 2.55 -1.86 -1.85
CA PRO A 74 3.09 -1.63 -0.52
C PRO A 74 2.43 -2.50 0.56
N PHE A 75 1.21 -2.98 0.33
CA PHE A 75 0.51 -3.88 1.26
C PHE A 75 1.13 -5.28 1.30
N VAL A 76 1.87 -5.69 0.27
CA VAL A 76 2.64 -6.95 0.27
C VAL A 76 3.78 -6.87 1.27
N GLY A 77 4.55 -5.77 1.25
CA GLY A 77 5.61 -5.54 2.24
C GLY A 77 5.08 -5.47 3.67
N MET A 78 3.91 -4.85 3.89
CA MET A 78 3.25 -4.84 5.20
C MET A 78 2.86 -6.25 5.67
N ALA A 79 2.26 -7.07 4.79
CA ALA A 79 1.82 -8.42 5.12
C ALA A 79 3.00 -9.36 5.45
N ASP A 80 4.08 -9.30 4.67
CA ASP A 80 5.33 -10.01 4.96
C ASP A 80 5.94 -9.57 6.28
N GLY A 81 5.98 -8.26 6.55
CA GLY A 81 6.48 -7.72 7.81
C GLY A 81 5.68 -8.16 9.03
N MET A 82 4.36 -8.28 8.91
CA MET A 82 3.50 -8.83 9.97
C MET A 82 3.75 -10.31 10.18
N ARG A 83 3.94 -11.11 9.12
CA ARG A 83 4.32 -12.53 9.23
C ARG A 83 5.65 -12.69 9.95
N PHE A 84 6.65 -11.90 9.58
CA PHE A 84 7.96 -11.94 10.20
C PHE A 84 7.91 -11.52 11.68
N GLY A 85 7.26 -10.40 11.98
CA GLY A 85 7.23 -9.85 13.33
C GLY A 85 6.36 -10.62 14.33
N TRP A 86 5.27 -11.27 13.88
CA TRP A 86 4.39 -12.06 14.76
C TRP A 86 4.64 -13.55 14.73
N LEU A 87 4.86 -14.14 13.55
CA LEU A 87 5.00 -15.59 13.41
C LEU A 87 6.47 -16.03 13.39
N GLY A 88 7.42 -15.10 13.21
CA GLY A 88 8.83 -15.45 12.98
C GLY A 88 9.02 -16.23 11.68
N LEU A 89 8.04 -16.17 10.76
CA LEU A 89 8.00 -16.90 9.49
C LEU A 89 8.22 -15.91 8.35
N GLY A 90 9.19 -16.21 7.48
CA GLY A 90 9.58 -15.41 6.34
C GLY A 90 10.97 -14.79 6.49
N ASN A 91 11.70 -14.66 5.38
CA ASN A 91 12.98 -13.99 5.33
C ASN A 91 12.84 -12.52 4.89
N TRP A 92 13.70 -11.66 5.43
CA TRP A 92 13.91 -10.33 4.87
C TRP A 92 14.43 -10.44 3.44
N ASN A 93 13.80 -9.70 2.52
CA ASN A 93 14.19 -9.66 1.12
C ASN A 93 14.45 -8.21 0.70
N ASP A 94 15.46 -7.96 -0.11
CA ASP A 94 15.82 -6.61 -0.58
C ASP A 94 14.66 -5.93 -1.33
N TYR A 95 13.75 -6.71 -1.92
CA TYR A 95 12.54 -6.19 -2.57
C TYR A 95 11.56 -5.48 -1.61
N HIS A 96 11.64 -5.70 -0.29
CA HIS A 96 10.84 -4.95 0.68
C HIS A 96 11.12 -3.43 0.62
N LEU A 97 12.32 -3.02 0.17
CA LEU A 97 12.68 -1.62 -0.03
C LEU A 97 11.85 -0.94 -1.13
N ILE A 98 11.43 -1.70 -2.15
CA ILE A 98 10.55 -1.21 -3.22
C ILE A 98 9.18 -0.86 -2.64
N SER A 99 8.63 -1.73 -1.80
CA SER A 99 7.34 -1.50 -1.13
C SER A 99 7.40 -0.25 -0.24
N PHE A 100 8.50 -0.02 0.49
CA PHE A 100 8.71 1.20 1.26
C PHE A 100 8.74 2.45 0.38
N GLY A 101 9.47 2.41 -0.73
CA GLY A 101 9.54 3.51 -1.70
C GLY A 101 8.17 3.85 -2.30
N VAL A 102 7.39 2.83 -2.68
CA VAL A 102 6.04 3.04 -3.24
C VAL A 102 5.09 3.60 -2.18
N ALA A 103 5.11 3.08 -0.95
CA ALA A 103 4.28 3.60 0.14
C ALA A 103 4.56 5.09 0.41
N PHE A 104 5.84 5.47 0.46
CA PHE A 104 6.24 6.85 0.66
C PHE A 104 5.85 7.73 -0.52
N GLY A 105 6.05 7.25 -1.75
CA GLY A 105 5.62 7.94 -2.97
C GLY A 105 4.11 8.17 -3.01
N LEU A 106 3.30 7.17 -2.64
CA LEU A 106 1.85 7.29 -2.52
C LEU A 106 1.44 8.33 -1.48
N PHE A 107 2.13 8.38 -0.35
CA PHE A 107 1.86 9.36 0.70
C PHE A 107 2.16 10.79 0.24
N VAL A 108 3.34 11.03 -0.34
CA VAL A 108 3.74 12.35 -0.86
C VAL A 108 2.84 12.80 -2.00
N THR A 109 2.55 11.92 -2.96
CA THR A 109 1.67 12.26 -4.09
C THR A 109 0.23 12.47 -3.65
N GLY A 110 -0.29 11.65 -2.71
CA GLY A 110 -1.63 11.78 -2.18
C GLY A 110 -1.83 13.09 -1.42
N THR A 111 -0.88 13.46 -0.55
CA THR A 111 -0.93 14.76 0.15
C THR A 111 -0.86 15.94 -0.82
N TRP A 112 -0.07 15.83 -1.90
CA TRP A 112 -0.02 16.87 -2.92
C TRP A 112 -1.32 16.97 -3.72
N ALA A 113 -1.92 15.84 -4.10
CA ALA A 113 -3.20 15.78 -4.79
C ALA A 113 -4.33 16.40 -3.96
N LEU A 114 -4.37 16.12 -2.66
CA LEU A 114 -5.34 16.72 -1.74
C LEU A 114 -5.19 18.25 -1.68
N LYS A 115 -3.97 18.75 -1.50
CA LYS A 115 -3.68 20.19 -1.49
C LYS A 115 -4.03 20.87 -2.80
N ALA A 116 -3.86 20.20 -3.93
CA ALA A 116 -4.25 20.74 -5.23
C ALA A 116 -5.77 20.95 -5.32
N VAL A 117 -6.54 19.99 -4.80
CA VAL A 117 -8.01 20.08 -4.76
C VAL A 117 -8.50 21.15 -3.78
N GLU A 118 -7.87 21.28 -2.62
CA GLU A 118 -8.20 22.35 -1.65
C GLU A 118 -8.06 23.75 -2.27
N ARG A 119 -7.03 23.99 -3.10
CA ARG A 119 -6.84 25.27 -3.77
C ARG A 119 -7.95 25.60 -4.76
N THR A 120 -8.39 24.62 -5.55
CA THR A 120 -9.49 24.79 -6.51
C THR A 120 -10.81 25.10 -5.79
N LEU A 121 -11.08 24.45 -4.66
CA LEU A 121 -12.26 24.71 -3.84
C LEU A 121 -12.31 26.15 -3.30
N ILE A 122 -11.15 26.72 -2.95
CA ILE A 122 -11.06 28.09 -2.45
C ILE A 122 -11.29 29.11 -3.58
N ASP A 123 -10.86 28.80 -4.81
CA ASP A 123 -11.04 29.68 -5.96
C ASP A 123 -12.50 29.74 -6.46
N ASP A 124 -13.31 28.71 -6.18
CA ASP A 124 -14.73 28.62 -6.56
C ASP A 124 -15.71 29.25 -5.53
N LEU A 125 -15.22 29.78 -4.41
CA LEU A 125 -16.00 30.29 -3.26
C LEU A 125 -16.00 31.83 -3.19
#